data_AF-A0A0F9D024-F1
#
_entry.id   AF-A0A0F9D024-F1
#
_cell.length_a   1.000
_cell.length_b   1.000
_cell.length_c   1.000
_cell.angle_alpha   90.00
_cell.angle_beta   90.00
_cell.angle_gamma   90.00
#
_symmetry.space_group_name_H-M   'P 1'
#
loop_
_entity.id
_entity.type
_entity.pdbx_description
1 polymer ?
#
loop_
_entity_poly.entity_id
_entity_poly.type
_entity_poly.pdbx_seq_one_letter_code
_entity_poly.pdbx_strand_id
1 'polypeptide(L)'
;MDRHACPGSRTIDLRGKKNQPELAVGKVRSELRQWPVQMHLISPTAPYFQGADVLLTADCVAYAFGGYHPEFLKGKSLAIACPKLDQEQKVYVEKIKSWFDDAEINTLTVMIMQVPCCSGLVQLAAQALQQA
;
A
#
# COMPACT_ATOMS: atom_id res chain seq x y z
N MET A 1 -16.91 -30.70 -6.79
CA MET A 1 -16.74 -29.45 -6.01
C MET A 1 -15.35 -28.93 -6.28
N ASP A 2 -15.18 -28.18 -7.37
CA ASP A 2 -13.89 -27.64 -7.77
C ASP A 2 -13.48 -26.53 -6.79
N ARG A 3 -12.50 -26.85 -5.95
CA ARG A 3 -11.80 -25.87 -5.12
C ARG A 3 -11.09 -24.92 -6.07
N HIS A 4 -11.68 -23.76 -6.31
CA HIS A 4 -11.06 -22.69 -7.07
C HIS A 4 -9.78 -22.27 -6.34
N ALA A 5 -8.65 -22.87 -6.71
CA ALA A 5 -7.36 -22.52 -6.18
C ALA A 5 -7.08 -21.08 -6.61
N CYS A 6 -7.11 -20.18 -5.63
CA CYS A 6 -6.73 -18.81 -5.83
C CYS A 6 -5.32 -18.75 -6.46
N PRO A 7 -5.11 -18.07 -7.60
CA PRO A 7 -3.78 -17.91 -8.18
C PRO A 7 -2.76 -17.36 -7.18
N GLY A 8 -3.21 -16.48 -6.29
CA GLY A 8 -2.43 -15.86 -5.21
C GLY A 8 -2.10 -16.76 -4.02
N SER A 9 -2.68 -17.94 -3.88
CA SER A 9 -2.35 -18.90 -2.81
C SER A 9 -1.30 -19.93 -3.22
N ARG A 10 -0.76 -19.84 -4.45
CA ARG A 10 0.29 -20.73 -4.94
C ARG A 10 1.65 -20.26 -4.42
N THR A 11 2.42 -21.20 -3.87
CA THR A 11 3.84 -20.96 -3.59
C THR A 11 4.60 -20.91 -4.92
N ILE A 12 5.30 -19.80 -5.18
CA ILE A 12 6.10 -19.59 -6.38
C ILE A 12 7.57 -19.48 -5.98
N ASP A 13 8.42 -20.30 -6.60
CA ASP A 13 9.88 -20.21 -6.45
C ASP A 13 10.48 -19.49 -7.66
N LEU A 14 11.08 -18.32 -7.41
CA LEU A 14 11.64 -17.46 -8.46
C LEU A 14 13.15 -17.65 -8.67
N ARG A 15 13.81 -18.56 -7.94
CA ARG A 15 15.28 -18.75 -8.00
C ARG A 15 15.80 -19.15 -9.38
N GLY A 16 14.97 -19.78 -10.21
CA GLY A 16 15.32 -20.19 -11.57
C GLY A 16 15.10 -19.13 -12.66
N LYS A 17 14.56 -17.94 -12.33
CA LYS A 17 14.38 -16.87 -13.33
C LYS A 17 15.74 -16.32 -13.74
N LYS A 18 16.10 -16.49 -15.02
CA LYS A 18 17.20 -15.75 -15.64
C LYS A 18 16.79 -14.29 -15.78
N ASN A 19 17.20 -13.44 -14.84
CA ASN A 19 17.07 -12.00 -14.99
C ASN A 19 18.05 -11.54 -16.09
N GLN A 20 17.53 -10.89 -17.13
CA GLN A 20 18.38 -10.08 -17.99
C GLN A 20 18.82 -8.86 -17.16
N PRO A 21 20.11 -8.49 -17.15
CA PRO A 21 20.56 -7.37 -16.36
C PRO A 21 20.19 -6.06 -17.06
N GLU A 22 18.98 -5.57 -16.84
CA GLU A 22 18.77 -4.13 -16.84
C GLU A 22 19.39 -3.61 -15.54
N LEU A 23 20.66 -3.23 -15.62
CA LEU A 23 21.38 -2.65 -14.50
C LEU A 23 20.72 -1.31 -14.15
N ALA A 24 20.00 -1.25 -13.04
CA ALA A 24 19.79 0.00 -12.33
C ALA A 24 21.16 0.47 -11.80
N VAL A 25 21.90 1.22 -12.62
CA VAL A 25 23.23 1.72 -12.27
C VAL A 25 23.06 2.87 -11.26
N GLY A 26 23.35 2.61 -9.98
CA GLY A 26 23.43 3.66 -8.95
C GLY A 26 22.76 3.30 -7.63
N LYS A 27 23.01 4.11 -6.59
CA LYS A 27 22.32 4.00 -5.30
C LYS A 27 20.89 4.53 -5.43
N VAL A 28 19.89 3.74 -5.04
CA VAL A 28 18.51 4.21 -4.93
C VAL A 28 18.38 5.08 -3.67
N ARG A 29 18.00 6.35 -3.84
CA ARG A 29 17.70 7.23 -2.72
C ARG A 29 16.33 6.86 -2.14
N SER A 30 16.21 6.85 -0.82
CA SER A 30 14.90 6.70 -0.18
C SER A 30 14.01 7.89 -0.52
N GLU A 31 12.84 7.59 -1.09
CA GLU A 31 11.74 8.54 -1.30
C GLU A 31 10.78 8.62 -0.09
N LEU A 32 11.09 7.95 1.03
CA LEU A 32 10.25 7.98 2.23
C LEU A 32 10.30 9.36 2.91
N ARG A 33 9.14 9.92 3.24
CA ARG A 33 9.00 11.29 3.78
C ARG A 33 8.55 11.32 5.25
N GLN A 34 8.12 10.18 5.79
CA GLN A 34 7.48 10.07 7.09
C GLN A 34 7.76 8.74 7.77
N TRP A 35 7.59 8.70 9.09
CA TRP A 35 7.63 7.50 9.92
C TRP A 35 6.73 7.74 11.16
N PRO A 36 5.99 6.73 11.68
CA PRO A 36 5.83 5.36 11.17
C PRO A 36 5.01 5.29 9.87
N VAL A 37 4.95 4.12 9.25
CA VAL A 37 4.20 3.90 7.99
C VAL A 37 3.03 2.91 8.11
N GLN A 38 2.95 2.17 9.21
CA GLN A 38 1.91 1.16 9.44
C GLN A 38 0.57 1.82 9.77
N MET A 39 -0.52 1.38 9.12
CA MET A 39 -1.87 1.95 9.34
C MET A 39 -2.31 1.94 10.81
N HIS A 40 -1.91 0.93 11.60
CA HIS A 40 -2.16 0.92 13.05
C HIS A 40 -1.47 2.07 13.78
N LEU A 41 -0.26 2.45 13.37
CA LEU A 41 0.62 3.36 14.12
C LEU A 41 0.52 4.82 13.69
N ILE A 42 0.15 5.09 12.43
CA ILE A 42 0.08 6.47 11.94
C ILE A 42 -1.05 7.26 12.59
N SER A 43 -0.85 8.58 12.69
CA SER A 43 -1.92 9.53 12.92
C SER A 43 -2.46 10.02 11.56
N PRO A 44 -3.77 9.94 11.29
CA PRO A 44 -4.31 10.41 10.00
C PRO A 44 -4.17 11.92 9.82
N THR A 45 -4.13 12.69 10.91
CA THR A 45 -4.01 14.16 10.88
C THR A 45 -2.57 14.67 10.88
N ALA A 46 -1.58 13.78 10.73
CA ALA A 46 -0.18 14.18 10.76
C ALA A 46 0.16 15.15 9.60
N PRO A 47 1.08 16.13 9.79
CA PRO A 47 1.34 17.18 8.78
C PRO A 47 1.73 16.68 7.40
N TYR A 48 2.33 15.50 7.30
CA TYR A 48 2.72 14.91 6.02
C TYR A 48 1.53 14.39 5.20
N PHE A 49 0.33 14.24 5.76
CA PHE A 49 -0.87 13.90 4.99
C PHE A 49 -1.64 15.13 4.49
N GLN A 50 -1.38 16.31 5.04
CA GLN A 50 -2.10 17.55 4.70
C GLN A 50 -1.87 17.94 3.24
N GLY A 51 -2.93 17.95 2.42
CA GLY A 51 -2.87 18.27 0.99
C GLY A 51 -1.90 17.39 0.21
N ALA A 52 -1.72 16.13 0.63
CA ALA A 52 -0.73 15.21 0.07
C ALA A 52 -1.31 14.29 -1.00
N ASP A 53 -0.47 13.82 -1.92
CA ASP A 53 -0.75 12.58 -2.63
C ASP A 53 -0.42 11.40 -1.71
N VAL A 54 -1.41 10.56 -1.42
CA VAL A 54 -1.25 9.42 -0.51
C VAL A 54 -1.17 8.11 -1.27
N LEU A 55 -0.21 7.28 -0.88
CA LEU A 55 -0.05 5.90 -1.33
C LEU A 55 -0.39 4.95 -0.17
N LEU A 56 -1.53 4.26 -0.28
CA LEU A 56 -1.92 3.16 0.59
C LEU A 56 -1.54 1.84 -0.10
N THR A 57 -0.55 1.12 0.42
CA THR A 57 -0.06 -0.11 -0.24
C THR A 57 -0.16 -1.33 0.66
N ALA A 58 -0.37 -2.51 0.05
CA ALA A 58 -0.21 -3.76 0.76
C ALA A 58 1.26 -4.00 1.14
N ASP A 59 1.52 -4.54 2.34
CA ASP A 59 2.87 -4.73 2.90
C ASP A 59 3.86 -5.43 1.96
N CYS A 60 3.38 -6.45 1.24
CA CYS A 60 4.22 -7.26 0.35
C CYS A 60 4.59 -6.58 -0.97
N VAL A 61 3.93 -5.48 -1.35
CA VAL A 61 4.16 -4.81 -2.65
C VAL A 61 5.57 -4.26 -2.75
N ALA A 62 6.05 -3.56 -1.71
CA ALA A 62 7.38 -2.95 -1.73
C ALA A 62 8.51 -3.99 -1.81
N TYR A 63 8.28 -5.19 -1.29
CA TYR A 63 9.24 -6.30 -1.38
C TYR A 63 9.16 -7.05 -2.72
N ALA A 64 8.00 -7.02 -3.39
CA ALA A 64 7.80 -7.67 -4.67
C ALA A 64 8.28 -6.82 -5.86
N PHE A 65 8.36 -5.50 -5.69
CA PHE A 65 8.68 -4.57 -6.77
C PHE A 65 10.01 -3.84 -6.54
N GLY A 66 11.03 -4.15 -7.34
CA GLY A 66 12.40 -3.64 -7.14
C GLY A 66 12.55 -2.12 -7.23
N GLY A 67 11.74 -1.45 -8.05
CA GLY A 67 11.77 0.02 -8.24
C GLY A 67 10.78 0.80 -7.38
N TYR A 68 10.32 0.24 -6.24
CA TYR A 68 9.16 0.76 -5.51
C TYR A 68 9.27 2.24 -5.12
N HIS A 69 10.42 2.64 -4.57
CA HIS A 69 10.65 4.02 -4.14
C HIS A 69 10.58 5.02 -5.31
N PRO A 70 11.45 4.90 -6.34
CA PRO A 70 11.48 5.89 -7.42
C PRO A 70 10.24 5.89 -8.31
N GLU A 71 9.57 4.75 -8.48
CA GLU A 71 8.44 4.62 -9.42
C GLU A 71 7.08 4.91 -8.79
N PHE A 72 6.88 4.56 -7.51
CA PHE A 72 5.56 4.65 -6.88
C PHE A 72 5.52 5.55 -5.64
N LEU A 73 6.57 5.52 -4.80
CA LEU A 73 6.58 6.31 -3.56
C LEU A 73 6.94 7.78 -3.78
N LYS A 74 7.74 8.09 -4.79
CA LYS A 74 8.27 9.43 -5.03
C LYS A 74 7.17 10.50 -4.99
N GLY A 75 7.36 11.48 -4.11
CA GLY A 75 6.45 12.61 -3.92
C GLY A 75 5.20 12.30 -3.08
N LYS A 76 4.97 11.06 -2.66
CA LYS A 76 3.76 10.65 -1.93
C LYS A 76 4.01 10.42 -0.45
N SER A 77 2.96 10.61 0.35
CA SER A 77 2.90 10.16 1.74
C SER A 77 2.39 8.73 1.79
N LEU A 78 3.02 7.89 2.59
CA LEU A 78 2.81 6.44 2.55
C LEU A 78 2.12 5.91 3.81
N ALA A 79 1.22 4.97 3.57
CA ALA A 79 0.71 4.07 4.58
C ALA A 79 0.70 2.64 4.07
N ILE A 80 1.00 1.68 4.94
CA ILE A 80 1.00 0.25 4.63
C ILE A 80 0.02 -0.50 5.54
N ALA A 81 -0.62 -1.52 4.99
CA ALA A 81 -1.51 -2.41 5.71
C ALA A 81 -1.61 -3.76 5.02
N CYS A 82 -1.88 -4.81 5.79
CA CYS A 82 -2.17 -6.14 5.27
C CYS A 82 -3.57 -6.59 5.73
N PRO A 83 -4.62 -6.49 4.90
CA PRO A 83 -5.99 -6.89 5.30
C PRO A 83 -6.13 -8.38 5.67
N LYS A 84 -5.11 -9.21 5.44
CA LYS A 84 -5.08 -10.60 5.89
C LYS A 84 -4.56 -10.76 7.32
N LEU A 85 -3.59 -9.93 7.71
CA LEU A 85 -2.82 -10.08 8.95
C LEU A 85 -3.24 -9.06 10.00
N ASP A 86 -3.70 -7.90 9.54
CA ASP A 86 -4.09 -6.78 10.38
C ASP A 86 -5.43 -7.04 11.04
N GLN A 87 -5.47 -6.82 12.36
CA GLN A 87 -6.68 -6.87 13.17
C GLN A 87 -7.34 -5.50 13.22
N GLU A 88 -8.62 -5.45 13.61
CA GLU A 88 -9.36 -4.21 13.84
C GLU A 88 -9.43 -3.24 12.64
N GLN A 89 -9.52 -3.77 11.42
CA GLN A 89 -9.52 -2.99 10.18
C GLN A 89 -10.57 -1.88 10.09
N LYS A 90 -11.63 -1.91 10.92
CA LYS A 90 -12.58 -0.80 11.05
C LYS A 90 -11.88 0.52 11.39
N VAL A 91 -10.82 0.50 12.20
CA VAL A 91 -10.06 1.72 12.52
C VAL A 91 -9.37 2.31 11.29
N TYR A 92 -9.10 1.49 10.27
CA TYR A 92 -8.50 1.96 9.03
C TYR A 92 -9.48 2.76 8.19
N VAL A 93 -10.75 2.37 8.17
CA VAL A 93 -11.80 3.13 7.47
C VAL A 93 -11.87 4.55 8.05
N GLU A 94 -11.91 4.68 9.38
CA GLU A 94 -11.94 5.99 10.05
C GLU A 94 -10.69 6.83 9.79
N LYS A 95 -9.50 6.21 9.80
CA LYS A 95 -8.25 6.91 9.48
C LYS A 95 -8.19 7.38 8.03
N ILE A 96 -8.64 6.54 7.09
CA ILE A 96 -8.68 6.91 5.67
C ILE A 96 -9.74 7.99 5.44
N LYS A 97 -10.88 7.92 6.13
CA LYS A 97 -11.90 8.97 6.08
C LYS A 97 -11.33 10.30 6.56
N SER A 98 -10.63 10.32 7.70
CA SER A 98 -9.95 11.51 8.22
C SER A 98 -8.92 12.09 7.24
N TRP A 99 -8.31 11.29 6.36
CA TRP A 99 -7.48 11.85 5.29
C TRP A 99 -8.26 12.65 4.26
N PHE A 100 -9.49 12.26 3.95
CA PHE A 100 -10.36 13.01 3.07
C PHE A 100 -10.90 14.27 3.77
N ASP A 101 -11.43 14.11 4.99
CA ASP A 101 -12.16 15.17 5.70
C ASP A 101 -11.22 16.20 6.36
N ASP A 102 -10.17 15.74 7.05
CA ASP A 102 -9.34 16.59 7.90
C ASP A 102 -7.99 16.92 7.25
N ALA A 103 -7.39 15.95 6.55
CA ALA A 103 -6.10 16.17 5.89
C ALA A 103 -6.24 16.67 4.46
N GLU A 104 -7.45 16.68 3.90
CA GLU A 104 -7.77 17.17 2.55
C GLU A 104 -6.76 16.65 1.50
N ILE A 105 -6.50 15.34 1.50
CA ILE A 105 -5.52 14.75 0.57
C ILE A 105 -5.89 15.04 -0.89
N ASN A 106 -4.88 15.25 -1.74
CA ASN A 106 -5.12 15.48 -3.17
C ASN A 106 -5.57 14.21 -3.89
N THR A 107 -4.90 13.09 -3.59
CA THR A 107 -5.17 11.80 -4.22
C THR A 107 -4.94 10.65 -3.24
N LEU A 108 -5.74 9.59 -3.36
CA LEU A 108 -5.47 8.30 -2.72
C LEU A 108 -5.20 7.24 -3.79
N THR A 109 -3.96 6.76 -3.86
CA THR A 109 -3.58 5.61 -4.69
C THR A 109 -3.54 4.36 -3.83
N VAL A 110 -4.23 3.29 -4.24
CA VAL A 110 -4.22 2.01 -3.54
C VAL A 110 -3.46 0.97 -4.35
N MET A 111 -2.35 0.46 -3.82
CA MET A 111 -1.54 -0.58 -4.45
C MET A 111 -1.73 -1.93 -3.75
N ILE A 112 -2.09 -2.94 -4.53
CA ILE A 112 -2.35 -4.29 -4.02
C ILE A 112 -1.58 -5.34 -4.81
N MET A 113 -1.32 -6.47 -4.16
CA MET A 113 -0.97 -7.69 -4.89
C MET A 113 -2.22 -8.25 -5.57
N GLN A 114 -2.06 -8.91 -6.72
CA GLN A 114 -3.14 -9.60 -7.44
C GLN A 114 -3.55 -10.91 -6.74
N VAL A 115 -4.01 -10.78 -5.50
CA VAL A 115 -4.45 -11.86 -4.63
C VAL A 115 -5.75 -11.43 -3.91
N PRO A 116 -6.71 -12.34 -3.66
CA PRO A 116 -8.00 -12.01 -3.09
C PRO A 116 -7.92 -11.36 -1.71
N CYS A 117 -6.90 -11.70 -0.91
CA CYS A 117 -6.81 -11.08 0.41
C CYS A 117 -6.56 -9.57 0.33
N CYS A 118 -5.84 -9.08 -0.69
CA CYS A 118 -5.57 -7.65 -0.82
C CYS A 118 -6.75 -6.84 -1.35
N SER A 119 -7.82 -7.47 -1.87
CA SER A 119 -9.03 -6.73 -2.27
C SER A 119 -9.70 -6.04 -1.08
N GLY A 120 -9.52 -6.56 0.13
CA GLY A 120 -9.97 -5.92 1.37
C GLY A 120 -9.40 -4.50 1.55
N LEU A 121 -8.16 -4.25 1.12
CA LEU A 121 -7.56 -2.91 1.22
C LEU A 121 -8.26 -1.89 0.30
N VAL A 122 -8.64 -2.34 -0.91
CA VAL A 122 -9.43 -1.52 -1.85
C VAL A 122 -10.83 -1.27 -1.29
N GLN A 123 -11.45 -2.27 -0.66
CA GLN A 123 -12.77 -2.14 -0.03
C GLN A 123 -12.75 -1.14 1.13
N LEU A 124 -11.73 -1.19 2.00
CA LEU A 124 -11.58 -0.23 3.10
C LEU A 124 -11.45 1.21 2.59
N ALA A 125 -10.64 1.42 1.55
CA ALA A 125 -10.48 2.74 0.94
C ALA A 125 -11.78 3.23 0.27
N ALA A 126 -12.47 2.36 -0.47
CA ALA A 126 -13.74 2.70 -1.12
C ALA A 126 -14.84 3.00 -0.09
N GLN A 127 -14.89 2.24 1.01
CA GLN A 127 -15.83 2.47 2.10
C GLN A 127 -15.56 3.83 2.77
N ALA A 128 -14.30 4.15 3.06
CA ALA A 128 -13.93 5.44 3.65
C ALA A 128 -14.33 6.61 2.74
N LEU A 129 -14.08 6.50 1.43
CA LEU A 129 -14.46 7.52 0.45
C LEU A 129 -15.99 7.72 0.36
N GLN A 130 -16.79 6.66 0.56
CA GLN A 130 -18.25 6.78 0.59
C GLN A 130 -18.79 7.44 1.86
N GLN A 131 -17.98 7.49 2.91
CA GLN A 131 -18.36 8.02 4.23
C GLN A 131 -17.80 9.42 4.52
N ALA A 132 -16.85 9.88 3.70
CA ALA A 132 -16.28 11.22 3.69
C ALA A 132 -17.27 12.23 3.08
#